data_AF-A0A9P6XPA1-F1
#
_entry.id   AF-A0A9P6XPA1-F1
#
_cell.length_a   1.000
_cell.length_b   1.000
_cell.length_c   1.000
_cell.angle_alpha   90.00
_cell.angle_beta   90.00
_cell.angle_gamma   90.00
#
_symmetry.space_group_name_H-M   'P 1'
#
loop_
_entity.id
_entity.type
_entity.pdbx_description
1 polymer ?
#
loop_
_entity_poly.entity_id
_entity_poly.type
_entity_poly.pdbx_seq_one_letter_code
_entity_poly.pdbx_strand_id
1 'polypeptide(L)' 'MEAEGLVARTGVRADRRQTRVCITHKGTHLIASLCEQALQHQKAVLAPFGEERAALLIEMLGVLMTEHVPLELPIDADE' A
#
# COMPACT_ATOMS: atom_id res chain seq x y z
N MET A 1 12.95 6.40 -2.16
CA MET A 1 12.30 5.75 -3.33
C MET A 1 12.96 6.07 -4.68
N GLU A 2 13.00 7.33 -5.15
CA GLU A 2 13.62 7.65 -6.45
C GLU A 2 15.15 7.51 -6.43
N ALA A 3 15.80 8.01 -5.36
CA ALA A 3 17.25 7.84 -5.16
C ALA A 3 17.68 6.36 -5.08
N GLU A 4 16.78 5.48 -4.64
CA GLU A 4 17.00 4.04 -4.59
C GLU A 4 16.65 3.33 -5.90
N GLY A 5 16.13 4.07 -6.89
CA GLY A 5 15.74 3.56 -8.20
C GLY A 5 14.48 2.71 -8.19
N LEU A 6 13.61 2.81 -7.17
CA LEU A 6 12.35 2.06 -7.07
C LEU A 6 11.22 2.73 -7.86
N VAL A 7 11.28 4.04 -8.01
CA VAL A 7 10.36 4.85 -8.80
C VAL A 7 11.14 5.79 -9.70
N ALA A 8 10.57 6.12 -10.85
CA ALA A 8 11.08 7.13 -11.76
C ALA A 8 10.05 8.26 -11.89
N ARG A 9 10.52 9.51 -11.88
CA ARG A 9 9.69 10.69 -12.08
C ARG A 9 9.90 11.26 -13.49
N THR A 10 8.81 11.56 -14.16
CA THR A 10 8.83 12.24 -15.47
C THR A 10 7.90 13.44 -15.42
N GLY A 11 8.39 14.61 -15.84
CA GLY A 11 7.54 15.80 -15.97
C GLY A 11 6.44 15.60 -17.00
N VAL A 12 5.24 16.09 -16.71
CA VAL A 12 4.12 16.01 -17.66
C VAL A 12 4.21 17.18 -18.64
N ARG A 13 4.31 16.88 -19.95
CA ARG A 13 4.48 17.93 -20.98
C ARG A 13 3.34 18.95 -21.03
N ALA A 14 2.12 18.53 -20.70
CA ALA A 14 0.94 19.38 -20.72
C ALA A 14 0.84 20.33 -19.51
N ASP A 15 1.45 19.97 -18.38
CA ASP A 15 1.42 20.77 -17.16
C ASP A 15 2.70 20.56 -16.36
N ARG A 16 3.53 21.61 -16.27
CA ARG A 16 4.79 21.60 -15.53
C ARG A 16 4.62 21.45 -14.01
N ARG A 17 3.41 21.63 -13.49
CA ARG A 17 3.07 21.41 -12.08
C ARG A 17 2.78 19.94 -11.77
N GLN A 18 2.65 19.10 -12.79
CA GLN A 18 2.38 17.68 -12.64
C GLN A 18 3.64 16.85 -12.86
N THR A 19 3.84 15.88 -11.97
CA THR A 19 4.89 14.88 -12.10
C THR A 19 4.26 13.51 -12.17
N ARG A 20 4.55 12.76 -13.22
CA ARG A 20 4.16 11.37 -13.31
C ARG A 20 5.21 10.53 -12.60
N VAL A 21 4.78 9.75 -11.61
CA VAL A 21 5.65 8.80 -10.91
C VAL A 21 5.31 7.40 -11.38
N CYS A 22 6.30 6.66 -11.87
CA CYS A 22 6.15 5.29 -12.32
C CYS A 22 7.03 4.37 -11.47
N ILE A 23 6.52 3.21 -11.09
CA ILE A 23 7.33 2.15 -10.47
C ILE A 23 8.31 1.62 -11.53
N THR A 24 9.57 1.48 -11.17
CA THR A 24 10.60 0.92 -12.06
C THR A 24 10.58 -0.61 -12.00
N HIS A 25 11.30 -1.28 -12.91
CA HIS A 25 11.45 -2.73 -12.84
C HIS A 25 12.04 -3.21 -11.50
N LYS A 26 13.05 -2.50 -10.97
CA LYS A 26 13.61 -2.75 -9.64
C LYS A 26 12.54 -2.61 -8.56
N GLY A 27 11.71 -1.57 -8.64
CA GLY A 27 10.57 -1.36 -7.75
C GLY A 27 9.56 -2.49 -7.81
N THR A 28 9.18 -2.94 -9.01
CA THR A 28 8.24 -4.05 -9.19
C THR A 28 8.74 -5.35 -8.57
N HIS A 29 10.02 -5.67 -8.72
CA HIS A 29 10.62 -6.85 -8.08
C HIS A 29 10.57 -6.77 -6.55
N LEU A 30 10.90 -5.60 -5.99
CA LEU A 30 10.80 -5.40 -4.55
C LEU A 30 9.35 -5.56 -4.06
N ILE A 31 8.39 -4.96 -4.77
CA ILE A 31 6.96 -5.06 -4.44
C ILE A 31 6.50 -6.51 -4.39
N ALA A 32 6.92 -7.36 -5.33
CA ALA A 32 6.53 -8.77 -5.32
C ALA A 32 6.90 -9.46 -3.98
N SER A 33 8.14 -9.26 -3.51
CA SER A 33 8.60 -9.82 -2.23
C SER A 33 7.87 -9.22 -1.01
N LEU A 34 7.52 -7.94 -1.06
CA LEU A 34 6.79 -7.27 0.01
C LEU A 34 5.32 -7.71 0.05
N CYS A 35 4.69 -7.91 -1.11
CA CYS A 35 3.34 -8.45 -1.21
C CYS A 35 3.27 -9.87 -0.63
N GLU A 36 4.25 -10.71 -0.91
CA GLU A 36 4.32 -12.05 -0.33
C GLU A 36 4.43 -12.00 1.20
N GLN A 37 5.32 -11.16 1.73
CA GLN A 37 5.46 -10.96 3.18
C GLN A 37 4.17 -10.43 3.81
N ALA A 38 3.52 -9.47 3.17
CA ALA A 38 2.26 -8.90 3.64
C ALA A 38 1.13 -9.94 3.67
N LEU A 39 1.01 -10.76 2.62
CA LEU A 39 0.02 -11.85 2.56
C LEU A 39 0.29 -12.91 3.63
N GLN A 40 1.55 -13.26 3.86
CA GLN A 40 1.92 -14.23 4.89
C GLN A 40 1.62 -13.68 6.29
N HIS A 41 1.94 -12.41 6.53
CA HIS A 41 1.61 -11.74 7.78
C HIS A 41 0.09 -11.67 8.00
N GLN A 42 -0.69 -11.28 6.98
CA GLN A 42 -2.14 -11.26 7.04
C GLN A 42 -2.71 -12.64 7.41
N LYS A 43 -2.22 -13.71 6.77
CA LYS A 43 -2.62 -15.08 7.12
C LYS A 43 -2.32 -15.42 8.59
N ALA A 44 -1.14 -15.04 9.08
CA ALA A 44 -0.75 -15.30 10.47
C ALA A 44 -1.63 -14.54 11.47
N VAL A 45 -1.93 -13.27 11.20
CA VAL A 45 -2.80 -12.43 12.03
C VAL A 45 -4.24 -12.94 12.03
N LEU A 46 -4.72 -13.45 10.90
CA LEU A 46 -6.09 -13.94 10.75
C LEU A 46 -6.28 -15.40 11.17
N ALA A 47 -5.20 -16.18 11.29
CA ALA A 47 -5.25 -17.60 11.66
C ALA A 47 -6.10 -17.89 12.92
N PRO A 48 -6.06 -17.08 14.01
CA PRO A 48 -6.87 -17.33 15.20
C PRO A 48 -8.39 -17.22 14.98
N PHE A 49 -8.84 -16.56 13.92
CA PHE A 49 -10.26 -16.31 13.66
C PHE A 49 -10.91 -17.44 12.85
N GLY A 50 -10.13 -18.23 12.12
CA GLY A 50 -10.64 -19.16 11.11
C GLY A 50 -11.13 -18.44 9.85
N GLU A 51 -11.27 -19.17 8.74
CA GLU A 51 -11.49 -18.59 7.40
C GLU A 51 -12.76 -17.72 7.30
N GLU A 52 -13.89 -18.20 7.83
CA GLU A 52 -15.18 -17.52 7.73
C GLU A 52 -15.19 -16.17 8.47
N ARG A 53 -14.69 -16.16 9.71
CA ARG A 53 -14.64 -14.93 10.52
C ARG A 53 -13.57 -13.96 10.03
N ALA A 54 -12.45 -14.49 9.53
CA ALA A 54 -11.42 -13.69 8.88
C ALA A 54 -11.96 -12.96 7.64
N ALA A 55 -12.74 -13.65 6.80
CA ALA A 55 -13.37 -13.06 5.63
C ALA A 55 -14.34 -11.94 6.01
N LEU A 56 -15.20 -12.18 7.01
CA LEU A 56 -16.15 -11.17 7.51
C LEU A 56 -15.43 -9.93 8.04
N LEU A 57 -14.33 -10.11 8.79
CA LEU A 57 -13.54 -9.00 9.31
C LEU A 57 -12.93 -8.14 8.19
N ILE A 58 -12.38 -8.77 7.14
CA ILE A 58 -11.84 -8.06 5.97
C ILE A 58 -12.94 -7.25 5.27
N GLU A 59 -14.12 -7.85 5.08
CA GLU A 59 -15.26 -7.17 4.45
C GLU A 59 -15.70 -5.94 5.26
N MET A 60 -15.85 -6.09 6.59
CA MET A 60 -16.20 -4.98 7.48
C MET A 60 -15.16 -3.85 7.42
N LEU A 61 -13.86 -4.18 7.44
CA LEU A 61 -12.80 -3.19 7.29
C LEU A 61 -12.89 -2.46 5.96
N GLY A 62 -13.22 -3.16 4.87
CA GLY A 62 -13.44 -2.56 3.55
C GLY A 62 -14.54 -1.50 3.58
N VAL A 63 -15.69 -1.83 4.19
CA VAL A 63 -16.82 -0.89 4.34
C VAL A 63 -16.42 0.35 5.14
N LEU A 64 -15.70 0.17 6.24
CA LEU A 64 -15.25 1.29 7.07
C LEU A 64 -14.30 2.23 6.31
N MET A 65 -13.39 1.68 5.51
CA MET A 65 -12.46 2.46 4.68
C MET A 65 -13.14 3.19 3.52
N THR A 66 -14.26 2.70 2.99
CA THR A 66 -14.96 3.38 1.89
C THR A 66 -15.91 4.47 2.38
N GLU A 67 -16.53 4.27 3.54
CA GLU A 67 -17.53 5.19 4.08
C GLU A 67 -16.92 6.34 4.90
N HIS A 68 -15.70 6.18 5.43
CA HIS A 68 -15.04 7.20 6.28
C HIS A 68 -13.58 7.46 5.85
N VAL A 69 -13.34 8.39 4.93
CA VAL A 69 -11.99 8.98 4.72
C VAL A 69 -12.11 10.49 4.51
N PRO A 70 -11.65 11.27 5.50
CA PRO A 70 -10.31 11.83 5.39
C PRO A 70 -9.43 11.31 6.54
N LEU A 71 -8.53 10.38 6.23
CA LEU A 71 -7.45 9.96 7.11
C LEU A 71 -6.28 10.93 6.91
N GLU A 72 -6.36 12.10 7.53
CA GLU A 72 -5.15 12.83 7.93
C GLU A 72 -4.60 12.14 9.19
N LEU A 73 -3.90 11.02 9.00
CA LEU A 73 -3.04 10.48 10.04
C LEU A 73 -1.69 11.20 9.92
N PRO A 74 -1.25 11.96 10.94
CA PRO A 74 0.10 12.50 10.94
C PRO A 74 1.08 11.32 11.01
N ILE A 75 1.97 11.22 10.03
CA ILE A 75 2.99 10.17 9.91
C ILE A 75 4.20 10.46 10.83
N ASP A 76 4.03 11.31 11.85
CA ASP A 76 5.10 11.68 12.76
C ASP A 76 4.77 11.20 14.18
N ALA A 77 5.02 9.92 14.43
CA ALA A 77 5.22 9.37 15.76
C ALA A 77 6.30 8.29 15.66
N ASP A 78 7.54 8.73 15.43
CA ASP A 78 8.77 8.16 16.00
C ASP A 78 10.01 8.85 15.40
N GLU A 79 10.43 9.98 15.99
CA GLU A 79 11.76 10.19 16.62
C GLU A 79 11.85 11.58 17.29
#